data_AF-A0AA39VES4-F1
#
_entry.id   AF-A0AA39VES4-F1
#
_cell.length_a   1.000
_cell.length_b   1.000
_cell.length_c   1.000
_cell.angle_alpha   90.00
_cell.angle_beta   90.00
_cell.angle_gamma   90.00
#
_symmetry.space_group_name_H-M   'P 1'
#
loop_
_entity.id
_entity.type
_entity.pdbx_description
1 polymer ?
#
loop_
_entity_poly.entity_id
_entity_poly.type
_entity_poly.pdbx_seq_one_letter_code
_entity_poly.pdbx_strand_id
1 'polypeptide(L)'
;MKIQITARETLKPSSPTPQSLRDFKLSLIDQLTPSVYGSILLFYSSINGGTNNHFERSEKLKKSFSDTLTLFYPLAGKTVDNITIDCSDYGALYVEARVECTLSKFLQQTNWDQLGELIPTKVESTEETVGFFSVVQVSFFRLRWRCYCYEHLA
;
A
#
# COMPACT_ATOMS: atom_id res chain seq x y z
N MET A 1 15.55 -14.89 3.88
CA MET A 1 14.21 -15.13 4.45
C MET A 1 13.25 -15.34 3.28
N LYS A 2 12.12 -16.05 3.43
CA LYS A 2 11.17 -16.24 2.33
C LYS A 2 9.89 -15.42 2.58
N ILE A 3 9.59 -14.52 1.63
CA ILE A 3 8.36 -13.74 1.56
C ILE A 3 7.56 -14.29 0.38
N GLN A 4 6.29 -14.62 0.61
CA GLN A 4 5.40 -15.16 -0.42
C GLN A 4 4.18 -14.26 -0.54
N ILE A 5 3.97 -13.68 -1.73
CA ILE A 5 2.74 -12.95 -2.04
C ILE A 5 1.57 -13.96 -2.07
N THR A 6 0.50 -13.66 -1.36
CA THR A 6 -0.70 -14.50 -1.24
C THR A 6 -1.91 -13.91 -1.95
N ALA A 7 -1.99 -12.58 -2.08
CA ALA A 7 -3.08 -11.91 -2.78
C ALA A 7 -2.62 -10.57 -3.36
N ARG A 8 -3.29 -10.14 -4.44
CA ARG A 8 -3.18 -8.82 -5.05
C ARG A 8 -4.57 -8.38 -5.48
N GLU A 9 -4.99 -7.21 -5.03
CA GLU A 9 -6.33 -6.68 -5.25
C GLU A 9 -6.25 -5.18 -5.51
N THR A 10 -7.08 -4.68 -6.43
CA THR A 10 -7.27 -3.24 -6.62
C THR A 10 -8.45 -2.79 -5.77
N LEU A 11 -8.19 -2.00 -4.75
CA LEU A 11 -9.22 -1.49 -3.84
C LEU A 11 -9.65 -0.10 -4.27
N LYS A 12 -10.96 0.08 -4.42
CA LYS A 12 -11.59 1.35 -4.78
C LYS A 12 -12.12 2.07 -3.55
N PRO A 13 -12.39 3.39 -3.63
CA PRO A 13 -13.19 4.10 -2.65
C PRO A 13 -14.50 3.37 -2.35
N SER A 14 -14.93 3.38 -1.09
CA SER A 14 -16.21 2.76 -0.69
C SER A 14 -17.42 3.54 -1.17
N SER A 15 -17.27 4.84 -1.45
CA SER A 15 -18.25 5.65 -2.17
C SER A 15 -17.59 6.37 -3.34
N PRO A 16 -18.30 6.54 -4.47
CA PRO A 16 -17.73 7.10 -5.68
C PRO A 16 -17.29 8.55 -5.50
N THR A 17 -16.18 8.92 -6.14
CA THR A 17 -15.69 10.30 -6.14
C THR A 17 -16.67 11.20 -6.93
N PRO A 18 -17.18 12.29 -6.32
CA PRO A 18 -18.06 13.23 -7.01
C PRO A 18 -17.42 13.79 -8.29
N GLN A 19 -18.23 14.02 -9.34
CA GLN A 19 -17.74 14.50 -10.63
C GLN A 19 -16.93 15.81 -10.52
N SER A 20 -17.30 16.69 -9.60
CA SER A 20 -16.62 17.97 -9.36
C SER A 20 -15.23 17.84 -8.72
N LEU A 21 -14.88 16.65 -8.20
CA LEU A 21 -13.62 16.37 -7.52
C LEU A 21 -12.69 15.47 -8.36
N ARG A 22 -13.07 15.12 -9.59
CA ARG A 22 -12.28 14.19 -10.41
C ARG A 22 -10.92 14.74 -10.82
N ASP A 23 -10.85 16.04 -11.08
CA ASP A 23 -9.61 16.67 -11.54
C ASP A 23 -8.86 17.30 -10.37
N PHE A 24 -7.97 16.55 -9.74
CA PHE A 24 -7.14 17.07 -8.65
C PHE A 24 -5.87 17.72 -9.21
N LYS A 25 -5.78 19.05 -9.13
CA LYS A 25 -4.66 19.80 -9.68
C LYS A 25 -3.46 19.79 -8.73
N LEU A 26 -2.29 19.43 -9.26
CA LEU A 26 -1.03 19.47 -8.53
C LEU A 26 -0.53 20.91 -8.41
N SER A 27 0.02 21.23 -7.24
CA SER A 27 0.66 22.53 -7.01
C SER A 27 2.00 22.63 -7.75
N LEU A 28 2.57 23.84 -7.81
CA LEU A 28 3.90 24.03 -8.39
C LEU A 28 4.97 23.23 -7.63
N ILE A 29 4.82 23.06 -6.31
CA ILE A 29 5.78 22.29 -5.50
C ILE A 29 5.71 20.81 -5.89
N ASP A 30 4.51 20.27 -6.07
CA ASP A 30 4.31 18.88 -6.50
C ASP A 30 4.90 18.66 -7.91
N GLN A 31 4.68 19.59 -8.84
CA GLN A 31 5.22 19.52 -10.21
C GLN A 31 6.75 19.60 -10.30
N LEU A 32 7.40 20.26 -9.34
CA LEU A 32 8.86 20.37 -9.25
C LEU A 32 9.49 19.20 -8.49
N THR A 33 8.68 18.40 -7.78
CA THR A 33 9.16 17.26 -7.02
C THR A 33 9.40 16.08 -7.98
N PRO A 34 10.53 15.36 -7.87
CA PRO A 34 10.75 14.18 -8.67
C PRO A 34 9.65 13.15 -8.40
N SER A 35 9.07 12.59 -9.47
CA SER A 35 8.05 11.55 -9.35
C SER A 35 8.68 10.24 -8.88
N VAL A 36 8.81 10.10 -7.57
CA VAL A 36 9.36 8.93 -6.88
C VAL A 36 8.37 8.43 -5.86
N TYR A 37 8.29 7.10 -5.73
CA TYR A 37 7.52 6.49 -4.66
C TYR A 37 8.24 6.68 -3.33
N GLY A 38 7.59 7.37 -2.39
CA GLY A 38 8.04 7.38 -1.00
C GLY A 38 7.52 6.15 -0.27
N SER A 39 8.41 5.25 0.17
CA SER A 39 8.03 4.04 0.91
C SER A 39 8.14 4.22 2.43
N ILE A 40 7.07 3.87 3.16
CA ILE A 40 7.06 3.85 4.63
C ILE A 40 6.83 2.42 5.12
N LEU A 41 7.73 1.88 5.95
CA LEU A 41 7.61 0.56 6.59
C LEU A 41 7.18 0.69 8.05
N LEU A 42 6.03 0.11 8.43
CA LEU A 42 5.52 0.12 9.81
C LEU A 42 5.35 -1.29 10.35
N PHE A 43 5.92 -1.58 11.53
CA PHE A 43 5.86 -2.92 12.14
C PHE A 43 4.95 -2.94 13.36
N TYR A 44 4.05 -3.92 13.44
CA TYR A 44 3.03 -3.99 14.49
C TYR A 44 3.12 -5.26 15.33
N SER A 45 3.02 -4.99 16.63
CA SER A 45 2.99 -5.96 17.71
C SER A 45 1.54 -6.48 17.95
N SER A 46 1.22 -7.77 17.85
CA SER A 46 0.01 -8.37 18.43
C SER A 46 0.12 -8.45 19.96
N ILE A 47 -0.44 -7.46 20.65
CA ILE A 47 -0.35 -7.31 22.11
C ILE A 47 -1.28 -8.27 22.87
N ASN A 48 -2.40 -8.70 22.26
CA ASN A 48 -3.38 -9.54 22.94
C ASN A 48 -3.49 -10.89 22.25
N GLY A 49 -3.45 -11.98 23.03
CA GLY A 49 -3.53 -13.38 22.61
C GLY A 49 -4.76 -13.79 21.77
N GLY A 50 -5.57 -12.84 21.30
CA GLY A 50 -6.75 -13.04 20.46
C GLY A 50 -6.44 -13.77 19.16
N THR A 51 -7.12 -14.90 19.00
CA THR A 51 -7.25 -15.81 17.85
C THR A 51 -7.88 -15.19 16.61
N ASN A 52 -7.83 -13.87 16.45
CA ASN A 52 -8.44 -13.23 15.29
C ASN A 52 -7.80 -13.77 14.01
N ASN A 53 -8.65 -14.41 13.22
CA ASN A 53 -8.35 -15.07 11.98
C ASN A 53 -7.65 -14.07 11.04
N HIS A 54 -6.62 -14.52 10.33
CA HIS A 54 -5.92 -13.69 9.33
C HIS A 54 -6.92 -13.08 8.34
N PHE A 55 -7.91 -13.88 7.95
CA PHE A 55 -8.99 -13.48 7.07
C PHE A 55 -9.79 -12.28 7.60
N GLU A 56 -10.30 -12.34 8.84
CA GLU A 56 -11.09 -11.23 9.41
C GLU A 56 -10.30 -9.92 9.50
N ARG A 57 -8.99 -10.02 9.73
CA ARG A 57 -8.10 -8.85 9.84
C ARG A 57 -7.81 -8.27 8.47
N SER A 58 -7.55 -9.11 7.49
CA SER A 58 -7.43 -8.74 6.08
C SER A 58 -8.68 -7.96 5.65
N GLU A 59 -9.86 -8.55 5.82
CA GLU A 59 -11.14 -7.93 5.43
C GLU A 59 -11.37 -6.57 6.12
N LYS A 60 -11.07 -6.48 7.43
CA LYS A 60 -11.15 -5.19 8.15
C LYS A 60 -10.19 -4.14 7.59
N LEU A 61 -8.96 -4.53 7.25
CA LEU A 61 -7.98 -3.63 6.67
C LEU A 61 -8.43 -3.14 5.29
N LYS A 62 -8.82 -4.07 4.40
CA LYS A 62 -9.33 -3.74 3.06
C LYS A 62 -10.51 -2.78 3.14
N LYS A 63 -11.50 -3.09 3.98
CA LYS A 63 -12.66 -2.23 4.20
C LYS A 63 -12.26 -0.84 4.68
N SER A 64 -11.45 -0.75 5.74
CA SER A 64 -11.00 0.54 6.27
C SER A 64 -10.17 1.34 5.27
N PHE A 65 -9.42 0.65 4.40
CA PHE A 65 -8.64 1.28 3.35
C PHE A 65 -9.55 1.84 2.26
N SER A 66 -10.55 1.09 1.78
CA SER A 66 -11.58 1.60 0.88
C SER A 66 -12.35 2.80 1.46
N ASP A 67 -12.69 2.77 2.75
CA ASP A 67 -13.32 3.90 3.43
C ASP A 67 -12.38 5.12 3.52
N THR A 68 -11.08 4.88 3.69
CA THR A 68 -10.06 5.95 3.68
C THR A 68 -9.89 6.53 2.28
N LEU A 69 -9.89 5.70 1.23
CA LEU A 69 -9.80 6.15 -0.17
C LEU A 69 -10.99 7.04 -0.57
N THR A 70 -12.15 6.90 0.06
CA THR A 70 -13.26 7.86 -0.11
C THR A 70 -12.88 9.26 0.34
N LEU A 71 -12.17 9.38 1.46
CA LEU A 71 -11.74 10.68 2.02
C LEU A 71 -10.49 11.22 1.31
N PHE A 72 -9.60 10.33 0.89
CA PHE A 72 -8.35 10.61 0.21
C PHE A 72 -8.40 10.11 -1.24
N TYR A 73 -9.45 10.53 -1.96
CA TYR A 73 -9.75 10.08 -3.32
C TYR A 73 -8.61 10.23 -4.35
N PRO A 74 -7.68 11.22 -4.27
CA PRO A 74 -6.56 11.26 -5.20
C PRO A 74 -5.66 10.02 -5.13
N LEU A 75 -5.63 9.32 -4.00
CA LEU A 75 -4.85 8.09 -3.83
C LEU A 75 -5.33 6.92 -4.69
N ALA A 76 -6.59 6.97 -5.12
CA ALA A 76 -7.21 6.01 -6.03
C ALA A 76 -7.22 6.49 -7.49
N GLY A 77 -6.53 7.60 -7.78
CA GLY A 77 -6.44 8.21 -9.10
C GLY A 77 -5.22 7.78 -9.91
N LYS A 78 -5.04 8.44 -11.06
CA LYS A 78 -3.86 8.32 -11.93
C LYS A 78 -3.32 9.68 -12.32
N THR A 79 -2.00 9.83 -12.34
CA THR A 79 -1.36 11.06 -12.81
C THR A 79 -1.56 11.22 -14.32
N VAL A 80 -1.97 12.42 -14.75
CA VAL A 80 -2.13 12.85 -16.14
C VAL A 80 -1.19 14.03 -16.37
N ASP A 81 -0.28 13.87 -17.33
CA ASP A 81 0.70 14.89 -17.77
C ASP A 81 1.55 15.51 -16.64
N ASN A 82 1.71 14.81 -15.51
CA ASN A 82 2.41 15.28 -14.30
C ASN A 82 1.89 16.59 -13.70
N ILE A 83 0.67 17.00 -14.04
CA ILE A 83 0.06 18.26 -13.58
C ILE A 83 -1.29 18.07 -12.88
N THR A 84 -1.92 16.92 -13.08
CA THR A 84 -3.25 16.61 -12.54
C THR A 84 -3.32 15.13 -12.20
N ILE A 85 -4.15 14.78 -11.23
CA ILE A 85 -4.55 13.41 -10.93
C ILE A 85 -6.01 13.23 -11.38
N ASP A 86 -6.25 12.32 -12.31
CA ASP A 86 -7.58 11.85 -12.68
C ASP A 86 -8.10 10.88 -11.61
N CYS A 87 -9.04 11.38 -10.80
CA CYS A 87 -9.65 10.67 -9.70
C CYS A 87 -10.94 9.94 -10.12
N SER A 88 -10.87 9.20 -11.24
CA SER A 88 -11.96 8.34 -11.74
C SER A 88 -12.03 6.96 -11.06
N ASP A 89 -11.65 6.89 -9.77
CA ASP A 89 -11.72 5.68 -8.94
C ASP A 89 -11.06 4.44 -9.58
N TYR A 90 -9.84 4.61 -10.13
CA TYR A 90 -9.03 3.50 -10.64
C TYR A 90 -8.67 2.52 -9.52
N GLY A 91 -8.53 3.04 -8.30
CA GLY A 91 -8.22 2.28 -7.09
C GLY A 91 -6.73 2.29 -6.77
N ALA A 92 -6.39 1.73 -5.61
CA ALA A 92 -5.03 1.53 -5.14
C ALA A 92 -4.70 0.04 -5.08
N LEU A 93 -3.44 -0.30 -5.30
CA LEU A 93 -2.99 -1.70 -5.28
C LEU A 93 -2.80 -2.15 -3.83
N TYR A 94 -3.51 -3.20 -3.42
CA TYR A 94 -3.41 -3.85 -2.13
C TYR A 94 -2.80 -5.23 -2.30
N VAL A 95 -1.69 -5.49 -1.61
CA VAL A 95 -0.92 -6.73 -1.70
C VAL A 95 -0.88 -7.38 -0.33
N GLU A 96 -1.12 -8.69 -0.28
CA GLU A 96 -0.89 -9.48 0.92
C GLU A 96 0.29 -10.42 0.73
N ALA A 97 1.10 -10.56 1.77
CA ALA A 97 2.23 -11.47 1.79
C ALA A 97 2.31 -12.25 3.10
N ARG A 98 2.95 -13.41 3.04
CA ARG A 98 3.30 -14.22 4.21
C ARG A 98 4.81 -14.31 4.34
N VAL A 99 5.29 -14.11 5.56
CA VAL A 99 6.71 -14.19 5.91
C VAL A 99 6.95 -15.43 6.76
N GLU A 100 7.85 -16.31 6.32
CA GLU A 100 8.13 -17.61 6.97
C GLU A 100 9.00 -17.50 8.25
N CYS A 101 8.99 -16.37 8.96
CA CYS A 101 9.68 -16.18 10.25
C CYS A 101 8.88 -15.29 11.20
N THR A 102 9.31 -15.17 12.46
CA THR A 102 8.71 -14.22 13.43
C THR A 102 9.25 -12.81 13.17
N LEU A 103 8.46 -11.77 13.44
CA LEU A 103 8.93 -10.38 13.30
C LEU A 103 10.15 -10.10 14.19
N SER A 104 10.18 -10.63 15.41
CA SER A 104 11.35 -10.48 16.29
C SER A 104 12.61 -11.04 15.64
N LYS A 105 12.54 -12.24 15.04
CA LYS A 105 13.66 -12.84 14.32
C LYS A 105 14.02 -12.03 13.07
N PHE A 106 13.02 -11.52 12.36
CA PHE A 106 13.25 -10.61 11.23
C PHE A 106 14.06 -9.42 11.72
N LEU A 107 13.51 -8.58 12.59
CA LEU A 107 14.14 -7.34 13.04
C LEU A 107 15.56 -7.51 13.65
N GLN A 108 15.89 -8.69 14.19
CA GLN A 108 17.24 -8.99 14.68
C GLN A 108 18.24 -9.36 13.57
N GLN A 109 17.77 -9.90 12.45
CA GLN A 109 18.59 -10.43 11.35
C GLN A 109 18.48 -9.61 10.06
N THR A 110 17.62 -8.59 10.03
CA THR A 110 17.34 -7.84 8.81
C THR A 110 18.48 -6.89 8.43
N ASN A 111 18.86 -6.91 7.16
CA ASN A 111 19.64 -5.86 6.49
C ASN A 111 18.74 -5.07 5.51
N TRP A 112 19.24 -3.97 4.94
CA TRP A 112 18.47 -3.11 4.04
C TRP A 112 17.88 -3.86 2.83
N ASP A 113 18.61 -4.83 2.27
CA ASP A 113 18.15 -5.62 1.12
C ASP A 113 16.88 -6.44 1.41
N GLN A 114 16.76 -6.94 2.65
CA GLN A 114 15.62 -7.70 3.12
C GLN A 114 14.44 -6.80 3.51
N LEU A 115 14.69 -5.57 3.99
CA LEU A 115 13.62 -4.58 4.16
C LEU A 115 12.99 -4.24 2.81
N GLY A 116 13.81 -4.10 1.77
CA GLY A 116 13.35 -3.84 0.41
C GLY A 116 12.45 -4.93 -0.17
N GLU A 117 12.48 -6.17 0.35
CA GLU A 117 11.55 -7.23 -0.09
C GLU A 117 10.14 -7.09 0.51
N LEU A 118 10.00 -6.34 1.61
CA LEU A 118 8.69 -6.00 2.16
C LEU A 118 8.07 -4.81 1.44
N ILE A 119 8.88 -4.01 0.76
CA ILE A 119 8.47 -2.88 -0.04
C ILE A 119 7.96 -3.42 -1.39
N PRO A 120 6.72 -3.11 -1.80
CA PRO A 120 6.19 -3.54 -3.08
C PRO A 120 7.01 -3.02 -4.30
N THR A 121 7.87 -2.00 -4.12
CA THR A 121 8.71 -1.37 -5.17
C THR A 121 10.03 -2.06 -5.56
N LYS A 122 10.38 -3.27 -5.11
CA LYS A 122 11.38 -4.06 -5.88
C LYS A 122 10.92 -4.33 -7.33
N VAL A 123 9.68 -3.97 -7.64
CA VAL A 123 9.17 -3.63 -8.95
C VAL A 123 9.81 -2.33 -9.46
N GLU A 124 11.08 -2.41 -9.89
CA GLU A 124 11.50 -1.56 -11.02
C GLU A 124 10.60 -1.94 -12.19
N SER A 125 9.59 -1.11 -12.50
CA SER A 125 8.92 -1.11 -13.80
C SER A 125 8.40 -2.46 -14.32
N THR A 126 7.76 -3.30 -13.50
CA THR A 126 6.86 -4.29 -14.11
C THR A 126 5.56 -3.58 -14.46
N GLU A 127 5.02 -3.87 -15.65
CA GLU A 127 3.80 -3.26 -16.22
C GLU A 127 2.58 -3.28 -15.27
N GLU A 128 2.64 -4.04 -14.18
CA GLU A 128 1.56 -4.31 -13.23
C GLU A 128 1.40 -3.25 -12.11
N THR A 129 2.46 -2.54 -11.70
CA THR A 129 2.35 -1.41 -10.74
C THR A 129 2.28 -0.06 -11.45
N VAL A 130 2.63 -0.03 -12.74
CA VAL A 130 2.63 1.16 -13.57
C VAL A 130 1.21 1.73 -13.64
N GLY A 131 1.04 2.90 -13.03
CA GLY A 131 -0.22 3.64 -13.04
C GLY A 131 -1.09 3.46 -11.79
N PHE A 132 -0.61 2.84 -10.71
CA PHE A 132 -1.23 3.04 -9.40
C PHE A 132 -0.56 4.19 -8.67
N PHE A 133 -1.35 5.17 -8.23
CA PHE A 133 -0.82 6.30 -7.47
C PHE A 133 -0.43 5.91 -6.05
N SER A 134 -1.11 4.92 -5.46
CA SER A 134 -0.78 4.35 -4.17
C SER A 134 -0.75 2.82 -4.19
N VAL A 135 0.22 2.27 -3.46
CA VAL A 135 0.39 0.82 -3.25
C VAL A 135 0.54 0.54 -1.76
N VAL A 136 -0.15 -0.48 -1.29
CA VAL A 136 -0.07 -0.96 0.09
C VAL A 136 0.25 -2.44 0.10
N GLN A 137 1.30 -2.83 0.84
CA GLN A 137 1.58 -4.23 1.13
C GLN A 137 1.37 -4.52 2.63
N VAL A 138 0.62 -5.58 2.91
CA VAL A 138 0.41 -6.12 4.26
C VAL A 138 1.08 -7.49 4.36
N SER A 139 2.15 -7.56 5.16
CA SER A 139 2.90 -8.80 5.35
C SER A 139 2.61 -9.43 6.70
N PHE A 140 2.24 -10.71 6.71
CA PHE A 140 1.93 -11.49 7.90
C PHE A 140 3.08 -12.43 8.28
N PHE A 141 3.67 -12.21 9.44
CA PHE A 141 4.78 -13.02 9.97
C PHE A 141 4.29 -14.31 10.65
N ARG A 142 5.14 -15.35 10.61
CA ARG A 142 4.95 -16.61 11.34
C ARG A 142 4.84 -16.27 12.83
N LEU A 143 3.69 -16.56 13.42
CA LEU A 143 3.27 -16.09 14.75
C LEU A 143 3.19 -14.55 14.85
N ARG A 144 2.05 -14.01 14.38
CA ARG A 144 1.35 -12.79 14.84
C ARG A 144 2.05 -11.44 14.83
N TRP A 145 2.68 -11.05 13.73
CA TRP A 145 3.16 -9.68 13.58
C TRP A 145 2.96 -9.16 12.15
N ARG A 146 2.83 -7.83 11.96
CA ARG A 146 2.47 -7.20 10.67
C ARG A 146 3.49 -6.17 10.21
N CYS A 147 3.63 -6.00 8.89
CA CYS A 147 4.29 -4.85 8.27
C CYS A 147 3.29 -4.11 7.35
N TYR A 148 3.27 -2.78 7.36
CA TYR A 148 2.56 -1.94 6.40
C TYR A 148 3.59 -1.20 5.56
N CYS A 149 3.47 -1.31 4.24
CA CYS A 149 4.13 -0.41 3.30
C CYS A 149 3.11 0.60 2.81
N TYR A 150 3.40 1.89 2.95
CA TYR A 150 2.66 2.95 2.26
C TYR A 150 3.56 3.56 1.21
N GLU A 151 3.10 3.53 -0.04
CA GLU A 151 3.73 4.20 -1.16
C GLU A 151 2.80 5.23 -1.76
N HIS A 152 3.35 6.40 -2.02
CA HIS A 152 2.70 7.51 -2.70
C HIS A 152 3.70 8.15 -3.65
N LEU A 153 3.27 8.48 -4.86
CA LEU A 153 4.03 9.32 -5.79
C LEU A 153 4.03 10.76 -5.28
N ALA A 154 5.19 11.27 -4.86
CA ALA A 154 5.33 12.70 -4.61
C ALA A 154 5.28 13.49 -5.92
#